data_AF-A7WLM2-F1
#
_entry.id   AF-A7WLM2-F1
#
_cell.length_a   1.000
_cell.length_b   1.000
_cell.length_c   1.000
_cell.angle_alpha   90.00
_cell.angle_beta   90.00
_cell.angle_gamma   90.00
#
_symmetry.space_group_name_H-M   'P 1'
#
loop_
_entity.id
_entity.type
_entity.pdbx_description
1 polymer ?
#
loop_
_entity_poly.entity_id
_entity_poly.type
_entity_poly.pdbx_seq_one_letter_code
_entity_poly.pdbx_strand_id
1 'polypeptide(L)'
;NVVGGRPVLYNNQSVELLLAVVTKSLKAGEAVWFGCEVSKRFASKQGIEDVDVHDFKLVFDIDIQTTFSKADRLIYGESAMTHAMVFTAVSVD
;
A
#
# COMPACT_ATOMS: atom_id res chain seq x y z
N ASN A 1 -20.75 -9.16 -6.28
CA ASN A 1 -21.84 -8.66 -5.41
C ASN A 1 -23.17 -8.48 -6.15
N VAL A 2 -23.19 -8.46 -7.49
CA VAL A 2 -24.42 -8.45 -8.31
C VAL A 2 -24.37 -9.62 -9.30
N VAL A 3 -25.43 -10.44 -9.36
CA VAL A 3 -25.51 -11.55 -10.31
C VAL A 3 -25.52 -11.00 -11.74
N GLY A 4 -24.65 -11.52 -12.61
CA GLY A 4 -24.47 -11.01 -13.97
C GLY A 4 -23.75 -9.65 -14.06
N GLY A 5 -23.25 -9.11 -12.94
CA GLY A 5 -22.47 -7.88 -12.91
C GLY A 5 -21.08 -8.03 -13.53
N ARG A 6 -20.38 -6.90 -13.70
CA ARG A 6 -18.99 -6.89 -14.19
C ARG A 6 -18.09 -7.66 -13.21
N PRO A 7 -17.18 -8.53 -13.70
CA PRO A 7 -16.22 -9.21 -12.85
C PRO A 7 -15.20 -8.22 -12.26
N VAL A 8 -14.58 -8.61 -11.16
CA VAL A 8 -13.41 -7.90 -10.63
C VAL A 8 -12.22 -8.23 -11.54
N LEU A 9 -11.64 -7.19 -12.14
CA LEU A 9 -10.49 -7.31 -13.03
C LEU A 9 -9.36 -6.43 -12.50
N TYR A 10 -8.15 -6.98 -12.50
CA TYR A 10 -6.92 -6.25 -12.17
C TYR A 10 -6.01 -6.23 -13.40
N ASN A 11 -5.40 -5.09 -13.66
CA ASN A 11 -4.34 -4.96 -14.66
C ASN A 11 -3.01 -4.90 -13.92
N ASN A 12 -2.26 -6.01 -13.89
CA ASN A 12 -0.99 -6.06 -13.18
C ASN A 12 0.07 -5.21 -13.90
N GLN A 13 0.72 -4.32 -13.16
CA GLN A 13 1.70 -3.36 -13.67
C GLN A 13 2.84 -3.17 -12.67
N SER A 14 3.95 -2.58 -13.13
CA SER A 14 5.05 -2.23 -12.23
C SER A 14 4.64 -1.12 -11.25
N VAL A 15 5.26 -1.08 -10.07
CA VAL A 15 4.91 -0.08 -9.04
C VAL A 15 5.23 1.34 -9.52
N GLU A 16 6.27 1.49 -10.33
CA GLU A 16 6.69 2.76 -10.92
C GLU A 16 5.60 3.34 -11.83
N LEU A 17 5.00 2.49 -12.67
CA LEU A 17 3.88 2.92 -13.52
C LEU A 17 2.65 3.27 -12.69
N LEU A 18 2.34 2.48 -11.65
CA LEU A 18 1.22 2.78 -10.74
C LEU A 18 1.40 4.13 -10.04
N LEU A 19 2.59 4.44 -9.55
CA LEU A 19 2.90 5.74 -8.91
C LEU A 19 2.84 6.90 -9.92
N ALA A 20 3.30 6.69 -11.16
CA ALA A 20 3.22 7.69 -12.22
C ALA A 20 1.76 8.05 -12.57
N VAL A 21 0.86 7.06 -12.69
CA VAL A 21 -0.55 7.33 -12.98
C VAL A 21 -1.28 7.97 -11.80
N VAL A 22 -0.96 7.59 -10.56
CA VAL A 22 -1.46 8.25 -9.34
C VAL A 22 -1.06 9.72 -9.35
N THR A 23 0.23 10.01 -9.58
CA THR A 23 0.76 11.37 -9.63
C THR A 23 0.08 12.20 -10.72
N LYS A 24 -0.14 11.62 -11.90
CA LYS A 24 -0.84 12.28 -13.00
C LYS A 24 -2.29 12.64 -12.63
N SER A 25 -3.04 11.72 -12.01
CA SER A 25 -4.41 11.96 -11.54
C SER A 25 -4.47 13.08 -10.51
N LEU A 26 -3.57 13.06 -9.52
CA LEU A 26 -3.52 14.07 -8.47
C LEU A 26 -3.18 15.45 -9.03
N LYS A 27 -2.26 15.54 -10.01
CA LYS A 27 -1.95 16.79 -10.74
C LYS A 27 -3.14 17.29 -11.58
N ALA A 28 -4.05 16.41 -11.98
CA ALA A 28 -5.30 16.77 -12.65
C ALA A 28 -6.44 17.15 -11.68
N GLY A 29 -6.19 17.13 -10.36
CA GLY A 29 -7.19 17.43 -9.34
C GLY A 29 -8.13 16.27 -9.00
N GLU A 30 -7.80 15.04 -9.43
CA GLU A 30 -8.61 13.85 -9.20
C GLU A 30 -7.96 12.93 -8.16
N ALA A 31 -8.63 12.78 -7.01
CA ALA A 31 -8.21 11.87 -5.95
C ALA A 31 -8.24 10.40 -6.40
N VAL A 32 -7.38 9.56 -5.83
CA VAL A 32 -7.18 8.17 -6.30
C VAL A 32 -7.51 7.18 -5.20
N TRP A 33 -8.50 6.32 -5.45
CA TRP A 33 -8.79 5.16 -4.60
C TRP A 33 -7.64 4.16 -4.69
N PHE A 34 -7.20 3.62 -3.55
CA PHE A 34 -6.21 2.55 -3.52
C PHE A 34 -6.47 1.56 -2.38
N GLY A 35 -5.98 0.33 -2.56
CA GLY A 35 -5.97 -0.71 -1.54
C GLY A 35 -4.56 -1.00 -1.04
N CYS A 36 -4.42 -1.26 0.26
CA CYS A 36 -3.13 -1.50 0.91
C CYS A 36 -3.27 -2.47 2.10
N GLU A 37 -2.13 -2.87 2.66
CA GLU A 37 -2.03 -3.52 3.96
C GLU A 37 -1.75 -2.46 5.04
N VAL A 38 -2.80 -1.78 5.50
CA VAL A 38 -2.66 -0.59 6.37
C VAL A 38 -2.10 -0.91 7.76
N SER A 39 -2.14 -2.17 8.19
CA SER A 39 -1.67 -2.54 9.53
C SER A 39 -0.14 -2.65 9.63
N LYS A 40 0.56 -2.79 8.51
CA LYS A 40 2.02 -2.92 8.49
C LYS A 40 2.64 -1.53 8.53
N ARG A 41 3.59 -1.35 9.46
CA ARG A 41 4.40 -0.14 9.56
C ARG A 41 3.54 1.15 9.65
N PHE A 42 2.48 1.09 10.44
CA PHE A 42 1.53 2.18 10.61
C PHE A 42 1.45 2.65 12.08
N ALA A 43 1.74 3.93 12.31
CA ALA A 43 1.59 4.60 13.60
C ALA A 43 0.27 5.37 13.61
N SER A 44 -0.81 4.69 13.99
CA SER A 44 -2.19 5.16 13.80
C SER A 44 -2.53 6.47 14.53
N LYS A 45 -1.96 6.71 15.72
CA LYS A 45 -2.20 7.96 16.48
C LYS A 45 -1.62 9.19 15.77
N GLN A 46 -0.57 9.00 14.99
CA GLN A 46 0.13 10.04 14.23
C GLN A 46 -0.35 10.09 12.77
N GLY A 47 -0.98 9.02 12.27
CA GLY A 47 -1.38 8.91 10.87
C GLY A 47 -0.20 8.72 9.92
N ILE A 48 0.86 8.06 10.36
CA ILE A 48 2.09 7.85 9.58
C ILE A 48 2.16 6.39 9.12
N GLU A 49 2.22 6.19 7.81
CA GLU A 49 2.48 4.90 7.15
C GLU A 49 3.87 4.98 6.50
N ASP A 50 4.88 4.47 7.21
CA ASP A 50 6.30 4.58 6.84
C ASP A 50 7.03 3.31 7.30
N VAL A 51 7.79 2.69 6.38
CA VAL A 51 8.55 1.46 6.63
C VAL A 51 9.52 1.58 7.81
N ASP A 52 9.94 2.78 8.18
CA ASP A 52 10.87 3.03 9.29
C ASP A 52 10.20 3.61 10.55
N VAL A 53 8.86 3.71 10.58
CA VAL A 53 8.13 4.33 11.71
C VAL A 53 8.33 3.62 13.06
N HIS A 54 8.72 2.33 13.04
CA HIS A 54 9.04 1.54 14.23
C HIS A 54 10.43 0.92 14.10
N ASP A 55 11.28 1.12 15.11
CA ASP A 55 12.60 0.49 15.18
C ASP A 55 12.54 -0.88 15.87
N PHE A 56 11.96 -1.87 15.19
CA PHE A 56 11.88 -3.25 15.70
C PHE A 56 13.24 -3.88 15.91
N LYS A 57 14.23 -3.51 15.09
CA LYS A 57 15.57 -4.05 15.20
C LYS A 57 16.25 -3.58 16.48
N LEU A 58 16.10 -2.31 16.86
CA LEU A 58 16.61 -1.82 18.14
C LEU A 58 16.00 -2.56 19.34
N VAL A 59 14.71 -2.90 19.27
CA VAL A 59 13.98 -3.51 20.39
C VAL A 59 14.17 -5.03 20.48
N PHE A 60 14.19 -5.72 19.34
CA PHE A 60 14.14 -7.17 19.24
C PHE A 60 15.37 -7.79 18.56
N ASP A 61 16.35 -6.98 18.13
CA ASP A 61 17.51 -7.38 17.31
C ASP A 61 17.14 -7.97 15.94
N ILE A 62 15.88 -7.86 15.53
CA ILE A 62 15.36 -8.37 14.26
C ILE A 62 14.19 -7.51 13.76
N ASP A 63 14.05 -7.41 12.44
CA ASP A 63 12.81 -6.91 11.82
C ASP A 63 11.76 -8.03 11.84
N ILE A 64 10.50 -7.69 12.10
CA ILE A 64 9.40 -8.65 12.19
C ILE A 64 8.25 -8.38 11.19
N GLN A 65 8.33 -7.31 10.39
CA GLN A 65 7.24 -6.92 9.46
C GLN A 65 7.66 -6.84 7.98
N THR A 66 8.94 -6.72 7.69
CA THR A 66 9.48 -6.52 6.32
C THR A 66 10.64 -7.46 5.98
N THR A 67 10.66 -8.65 6.58
CA THR A 67 11.73 -9.65 6.42
C THR A 67 11.75 -10.36 5.05
N PHE A 68 10.71 -10.18 4.24
CA PHE A 68 10.51 -10.86 2.97
C PHE A 68 10.29 -9.90 1.81
N SER A 69 10.55 -10.40 0.60
CA SER A 69 10.17 -9.70 -0.62
C SER A 69 8.65 -9.47 -0.66
N LYS A 70 8.18 -8.48 -1.44
CA LYS A 70 6.74 -8.23 -1.61
C LYS A 70 6.00 -9.47 -2.14
N ALA A 71 6.62 -10.22 -3.06
CA ALA A 71 6.02 -11.43 -3.63
C ALA A 71 5.89 -12.55 -2.59
N ASP A 72 6.96 -12.80 -1.82
CA ASP A 72 6.95 -13.84 -0.78
C ASP A 72 5.92 -13.53 0.31
N ARG A 73 5.79 -12.26 0.71
CA ARG A 73 4.76 -11.85 1.68
C ARG A 73 3.34 -12.18 1.23
N LEU A 74 3.06 -12.09 -0.07
CA LEU A 74 1.75 -12.49 -0.62
C LEU A 74 1.61 -14.02 -0.67
N ILE A 75 2.64 -14.74 -1.15
CA ILE A 75 2.60 -16.19 -1.35
C ILE A 75 2.48 -16.93 -0.01
N TYR A 76 3.18 -16.47 1.02
CA TYR A 76 3.16 -17.08 2.36
C TYR A 76 2.06 -16.53 3.29
N GLY A 77 1.14 -15.69 2.77
CA GLY A 77 0.00 -15.19 3.52
C GLY A 77 0.34 -14.17 4.62
N GLU A 78 1.51 -13.54 4.53
CA GLU A 78 1.97 -12.53 5.50
C GLU A 78 1.34 -11.15 5.23
N SER A 79 0.98 -10.84 3.98
CA SER A 79 0.36 -9.59 3.56
C SER A 79 -0.75 -9.81 2.53
N ALA A 80 -1.78 -8.95 2.56
CA ALA A 80 -2.80 -8.85 1.53
C ALA A 80 -3.37 -7.43 1.46
N MET A 81 -4.24 -7.14 0.48
CA MET A 81 -5.06 -5.93 0.54
C MET A 81 -6.10 -6.08 1.64
N THR A 82 -5.98 -5.32 2.73
CA THR A 82 -6.87 -5.38 3.90
C THR A 82 -7.73 -4.14 4.05
N HIS A 83 -7.29 -3.01 3.51
CA HIS A 83 -8.00 -1.75 3.64
C HIS A 83 -7.95 -0.91 2.37
N ALA A 84 -8.98 -0.07 2.18
CA ALA A 84 -9.10 0.84 1.07
C ALA A 84 -9.09 2.29 1.56
N MET A 85 -8.30 3.14 0.91
CA MET A 85 -8.13 4.55 1.24
C MET A 85 -8.13 5.40 -0.04
N VAL A 86 -7.89 6.70 0.11
CA VAL A 86 -7.87 7.66 -1.00
C VAL A 86 -6.64 8.56 -0.89
N PHE A 87 -5.80 8.57 -1.93
CA PHE A 87 -4.76 9.57 -2.08
C PHE A 87 -5.37 10.91 -2.51
N THR A 88 -5.00 11.98 -1.82
CA THR A 88 -5.50 13.35 -2.08
C THR A 88 -4.39 14.36 -2.39
N ALA A 89 -3.13 14.00 -2.17
CA ALA A 89 -1.97 14.85 -2.45
C ALA A 89 -0.72 13.98 -2.68
N VAL A 90 0.28 14.55 -3.34
CA VAL A 90 1.59 13.93 -3.56
C VAL A 90 2.67 15.02 -3.55
N SER A 91 3.80 14.74 -2.92
CA SER A 91 5.02 15.55 -3.06
C SER A 91 5.85 14.98 -4.20
N VAL A 92 6.36 15.84 -5.07
CA VAL A 92 7.26 15.46 -6.17
C VAL A 92 8.54 16.27 -6.05
N ASP A 93 9.67 15.60 -6.24
CA ASP A 93 10.99 16.26 -6.34
C ASP A 93 11.18 16.96 -7.69
#